data_AF-A0A484C1H4-F1
#
_entry.id   AF-A0A484C1H4-F1
#
_cell.length_a   1.000
_cell.length_b   1.000
_cell.length_c   1.000
_cell.angle_alpha   90.00
_cell.angle_beta   90.00
_cell.angle_gamma   90.00
#
_symmetry.space_group_name_H-M   'P 1'
#
loop_
_entity.id
_entity.type
_entity.pdbx_description
1 polymer ?
#
loop_
_entity_poly.entity_id
_entity_poly.type
_entity_poly.pdbx_seq_one_letter_code
_entity_poly.pdbx_strand_id
1 'polypeptide(L)'
;MEEDDVTIREQNFHSQVREYIICFLLFAVLYIVSYCIITRYKRKSDDHEDEDAVVNRISLYLCTFTLAVSGGAVFLLPFSIISNEILLSFPKNYYIQWLNGSLIHGLWNLVSLFSNLCLFVLMPFAYFFLESEGFAGSKKGIRARILETFVMLFLLALLILGIVWVASALIDNDAASMESLYDLWEFYLPYLYSCISLMGGLLLLMCTPVGLSRMFTIMGQLLVKPTILEDLDEQIYCIHLQEEALQRRLNGSSSHTYTRGSFTHQLNKELDNFRNQRNKLERRKKASGWEKNLLYPMVMLILLAGTTISVIMVVLNILYLLVDETAMPKGSTDRGIGNTSLSTFGVAQAVLEIILMFYLMVSSVVGFYSLRVFEGLTPRNDDTTMTTIIGCCVSILVLSSALPVMSRTLGITRFDLLGDFGRFNWLGNFYIVLSYNLLFAVVTTLCLVRKFTSAVREELLKALGLDKLQLSNSPTDPESGKLSANGHQKTL
;
A
#
# COMPACT_ATOMS: atom_id res chain seq x y z
N MET A 1 -41.56 -31.46 19.30
CA MET A 1 -40.72 -31.48 18.09
C MET A 1 -40.96 -30.22 17.26
N GLU A 2 -42.20 -29.82 16.98
CA GLU A 2 -42.49 -28.54 16.29
C GLU A 2 -42.15 -27.27 17.12
N GLU A 3 -42.29 -27.29 18.45
CA GLU A 3 -41.93 -26.13 19.30
C GLU A 3 -40.42 -25.85 19.31
N ASP A 4 -39.57 -26.88 19.30
CA ASP A 4 -38.11 -26.72 19.24
C ASP A 4 -37.67 -26.15 17.88
N ASP A 5 -38.33 -26.54 16.79
CA ASP A 5 -38.01 -26.06 15.43
C ASP A 5 -38.33 -24.57 15.24
N VAL A 6 -39.42 -24.08 15.84
CA VAL A 6 -39.76 -22.65 15.82
C VAL A 6 -38.72 -21.85 16.60
N THR A 7 -38.31 -22.36 17.77
CA THR A 7 -37.33 -21.71 18.63
C THR A 7 -35.94 -21.64 17.98
N ILE A 8 -35.52 -22.70 17.26
CA ILE A 8 -34.26 -22.74 16.50
C ILE A 8 -34.30 -21.75 15.32
N ARG A 9 -35.44 -21.64 14.63
CA ARG A 9 -35.61 -20.69 13.52
C ARG A 9 -35.50 -19.25 13.98
N GLU A 10 -36.11 -18.90 15.10
CA GLU A 10 -36.01 -17.57 15.70
C GLU A 10 -34.58 -17.24 16.12
N GLN A 11 -33.87 -18.19 16.75
CA GLN A 11 -32.45 -18.00 17.11
C GLN A 11 -31.56 -17.77 15.89
N ASN A 12 -31.76 -18.53 14.82
CA ASN A 12 -31.03 -18.34 13.56
C ASN A 12 -31.34 -16.98 12.92
N PHE A 13 -32.61 -16.57 12.90
CA PHE A 13 -33.00 -15.25 12.39
C PHE A 13 -32.33 -14.12 13.18
N HIS A 14 -32.40 -14.15 14.52
CA HIS A 14 -31.74 -13.16 15.36
C HIS A 14 -30.22 -13.16 15.20
N SER A 15 -29.60 -14.33 15.01
CA SER A 15 -28.17 -14.45 14.72
C SER A 15 -27.81 -13.79 13.39
N GLN A 16 -28.56 -14.07 12.32
CA GLN A 16 -28.33 -13.48 11.00
C GLN A 16 -28.52 -11.96 11.00
N VAL A 17 -29.61 -11.47 11.59
CA VAL A 17 -29.88 -10.03 11.70
C VAL A 17 -28.74 -9.33 12.43
N ARG A 18 -28.26 -9.92 13.53
CA ARG A 18 -27.11 -9.40 14.28
C ARG A 18 -25.84 -9.38 13.43
N GLU A 19 -25.54 -10.47 12.72
CA GLU A 19 -24.37 -10.55 11.83
C GLU A 19 -24.43 -9.46 10.76
N TYR A 20 -25.58 -9.25 10.11
CA TYR A 20 -25.74 -8.18 9.13
C TYR A 20 -25.61 -6.78 9.71
N ILE A 21 -26.14 -6.52 10.90
CA ILE A 21 -26.00 -5.22 11.57
C ILE A 21 -24.53 -4.91 11.85
N ILE A 22 -23.78 -5.88 12.38
CA ILE A 22 -22.35 -5.71 12.69
C ILE A 22 -21.56 -5.46 11.40
N CYS A 23 -21.79 -6.28 10.36
CA CYS A 23 -21.16 -6.11 9.05
C CYS A 23 -21.47 -4.73 8.45
N PHE A 24 -22.72 -4.27 8.54
CA PHE A 24 -23.13 -2.96 8.04
C PHE A 24 -22.44 -1.81 8.79
N LEU A 25 -22.37 -1.88 10.12
CA LEU A 25 -21.69 -0.85 10.92
C LEU A 25 -20.19 -0.78 10.62
N LEU A 26 -19.52 -1.93 10.55
CA LEU A 26 -18.11 -2.01 10.17
C LEU A 26 -17.88 -1.44 8.76
N PHE A 27 -18.72 -1.83 7.81
CA PHE A 27 -18.66 -1.32 6.44
C PHE A 27 -18.90 0.20 6.38
N ALA A 28 -19.87 0.72 7.12
CA ALA A 28 -20.17 2.15 7.15
C ALA A 28 -18.99 2.98 7.67
N VAL A 29 -18.31 2.51 8.72
CA VAL A 29 -17.09 3.16 9.24
C VAL A 29 -15.99 3.15 8.18
N LEU A 30 -15.72 2.00 7.56
CA LEU A 30 -14.73 1.88 6.50
C LEU A 30 -15.07 2.78 5.30
N TYR A 31 -16.35 2.85 4.92
CA TYR A 31 -16.83 3.70 3.84
C TYR A 31 -16.58 5.18 4.10
N ILE A 32 -16.87 5.67 5.32
CA ILE A 32 -16.61 7.05 5.71
C ILE A 32 -15.11 7.36 5.65
N VAL A 33 -14.27 6.47 6.20
CA VAL A 33 -12.81 6.62 6.15
C VAL A 33 -12.30 6.64 4.71
N SER A 34 -12.76 5.72 3.87
CA SER A 34 -12.42 5.67 2.45
C SER A 34 -12.88 6.92 1.69
N TYR A 35 -14.07 7.44 1.99
CA TYR A 35 -14.56 8.71 1.42
C TYR A 35 -13.65 9.88 1.79
N CYS A 36 -13.25 10.00 3.06
CA CYS A 36 -12.32 11.03 3.52
C CYS A 36 -10.94 10.90 2.85
N ILE A 37 -10.44 9.68 2.64
CA ILE A 37 -9.16 9.45 1.94
C ILE A 37 -9.28 9.91 0.49
N ILE A 38 -10.27 9.43 -0.27
CA ILE A 38 -10.39 9.74 -1.70
C ILE A 38 -10.62 11.24 -1.92
N THR A 39 -11.49 11.87 -1.12
CA THR A 39 -11.76 13.31 -1.23
C THR A 39 -10.54 14.18 -0.93
N ARG A 40 -9.58 13.70 -0.12
CA ARG A 40 -8.33 14.40 0.18
C ARG A 40 -7.32 14.35 -0.97
N TYR A 41 -7.31 13.27 -1.75
CA TYR A 41 -6.39 13.12 -2.88
C TYR A 41 -7.00 13.64 -4.20
N LYS A 42 -8.32 13.57 -4.33
CA LYS A 42 -9.04 13.99 -5.53
C LYS A 42 -8.78 15.46 -5.84
N ARG A 43 -8.41 15.72 -7.11
CA ARG A 43 -8.34 17.08 -7.64
C ARG A 43 -9.71 17.77 -7.55
N LYS A 44 -9.75 18.97 -6.98
CA LYS A 44 -10.93 19.84 -7.03
C LYS A 44 -11.15 20.27 -8.48
N SER A 45 -12.25 19.83 -9.08
CA SER A 45 -12.72 20.34 -10.37
C SER A 45 -13.42 21.68 -10.15
N ASP A 46 -13.27 22.62 -11.08
CA ASP A 46 -14.13 23.81 -11.11
C ASP A 46 -15.57 23.34 -11.32
N ASP A 47 -16.43 23.52 -10.32
CA ASP A 47 -17.82 23.11 -10.32
C ASP A 47 -18.61 23.96 -11.35
N HIS A 48 -18.69 23.49 -12.58
CA HIS A 48 -19.80 23.81 -13.48
C HIS A 48 -20.86 22.69 -13.35
N GLU A 49 -22.14 23.07 -13.30
CA GLU A 49 -23.29 22.17 -13.16
C GLU A 49 -23.56 21.33 -14.43
N ASP A 50 -22.56 20.57 -14.87
CA ASP A 50 -22.61 19.74 -16.08
C ASP A 50 -22.83 18.26 -15.75
N GLU A 51 -23.36 17.49 -16.71
CA GLU A 51 -23.59 16.04 -16.59
C GLU A 51 -22.32 15.26 -16.16
N ASP A 52 -21.15 15.78 -16.53
CA ASP A 52 -19.83 15.24 -16.18
C ASP A 52 -19.55 15.29 -14.67
N ALA A 53 -20.09 16.29 -13.95
CA ALA A 53 -19.96 16.39 -12.50
C ALA A 53 -20.73 15.25 -11.80
N VAL A 54 -21.90 14.87 -12.32
CA VAL A 54 -22.71 13.76 -11.80
C VAL A 54 -22.01 12.42 -12.06
N VAL A 55 -21.46 12.22 -13.26
CA VAL A 55 -20.70 11.01 -13.64
C VAL A 55 -19.47 10.84 -12.75
N ASN A 56 -18.73 11.93 -12.51
CA ASN A 56 -17.58 11.95 -11.61
C ASN A 56 -18.00 11.63 -10.15
N ARG A 57 -19.14 12.17 -9.69
CA ARG A 57 -19.66 11.88 -8.34
C ARG A 57 -20.05 10.40 -8.17
N ILE A 58 -20.74 9.81 -9.15
CA ILE A 58 -21.09 8.38 -9.12
C ILE A 58 -19.82 7.52 -9.13
N SER A 59 -18.86 7.84 -10.00
CA SER A 59 -17.58 7.13 -10.07
C SER A 59 -16.80 7.23 -8.76
N LEU A 60 -16.88 8.37 -8.07
CA LEU A 60 -16.34 8.54 -6.72
C LEU A 60 -17.02 7.61 -5.70
N TYR A 61 -18.34 7.51 -5.71
CA TYR A 61 -19.06 6.59 -4.82
C TYR A 61 -18.68 5.12 -5.06
N LEU A 62 -18.44 4.74 -6.32
CA LEU A 62 -17.94 3.41 -6.66
C LEU A 62 -16.50 3.19 -6.19
N CYS A 63 -15.61 4.16 -6.38
CA CYS A 63 -14.23 4.07 -5.89
C CYS A 63 -14.16 4.00 -4.36
N THR A 64 -15.00 4.77 -3.66
CA THR A 64 -15.07 4.76 -2.19
C THR A 64 -15.61 3.45 -1.66
N PHE A 65 -16.62 2.87 -2.32
CA PHE A 65 -17.09 1.51 -2.03
C PHE A 65 -15.96 0.49 -2.21
N THR A 66 -15.26 0.51 -3.34
CA THR A 66 -14.14 -0.41 -3.62
C THR A 66 -13.00 -0.28 -2.59
N LEU A 67 -12.64 0.95 -2.23
CA LEU A 67 -11.60 1.20 -1.23
C LEU A 67 -12.03 0.73 0.17
N ALA A 68 -13.31 0.85 0.51
CA ALA A 68 -13.86 0.34 1.77
C ALA A 68 -13.81 -1.19 1.84
N VAL A 69 -14.18 -1.87 0.74
CA VAL A 69 -14.07 -3.33 0.61
C VAL A 69 -12.60 -3.76 0.72
N SER A 70 -11.70 -3.04 0.07
CA SER A 70 -10.26 -3.28 0.16
C SER A 70 -9.74 -3.13 1.58
N GLY A 71 -10.15 -2.09 2.31
CA GLY A 71 -9.84 -1.93 3.73
C GLY A 71 -10.39 -3.10 4.56
N GLY A 72 -11.62 -3.52 4.28
CA GLY A 72 -12.24 -4.70 4.87
C GLY A 72 -11.38 -5.96 4.70
N ALA A 73 -10.85 -6.20 3.50
CA ALA A 73 -9.96 -7.34 3.22
C ALA A 73 -8.65 -7.30 4.03
N VAL A 74 -8.05 -6.12 4.22
CA VAL A 74 -6.84 -5.95 5.05
C VAL A 74 -7.12 -6.22 6.52
N PHE A 75 -8.22 -5.68 7.05
CA PHE A 75 -8.56 -5.82 8.48
C PHE A 75 -9.15 -7.18 8.85
N LEU A 76 -9.57 -7.97 7.86
CA LEU A 76 -10.26 -9.24 8.06
C LEU A 76 -9.42 -10.24 8.84
N LEU A 77 -8.14 -10.37 8.49
CA LEU A 77 -7.22 -11.29 9.18
C LEU A 77 -6.87 -10.83 10.60
N PRO A 78 -6.42 -9.58 10.83
CA PRO A 78 -6.23 -9.07 12.17
C PRO A 78 -7.47 -9.23 13.05
N PHE A 79 -8.65 -8.92 12.51
CA PHE A 79 -9.91 -9.11 13.20
C PHE A 79 -10.15 -10.57 13.55
N SER A 80 -9.90 -11.50 12.62
CA SER A 80 -10.08 -12.95 12.85
C SER A 80 -9.14 -13.48 13.94
N ILE A 81 -7.87 -13.05 13.93
CA ILE A 81 -6.86 -13.43 14.94
C ILE A 81 -7.25 -12.90 16.32
N ILE A 82 -7.57 -11.59 16.40
CA ILE A 82 -8.02 -10.96 17.65
C ILE A 82 -9.27 -11.65 18.18
N SER A 83 -10.23 -11.95 17.30
CA SER A 83 -11.48 -12.58 17.69
C SER A 83 -11.27 -13.98 18.25
N ASN A 84 -10.39 -14.78 17.63
CA ASN A 84 -10.05 -16.11 18.13
C ASN A 84 -9.38 -16.04 19.51
N GLU A 85 -8.45 -15.10 19.72
CA GLU A 85 -7.76 -14.96 21.01
C GLU A 85 -8.68 -14.45 22.13
N ILE A 86 -9.62 -13.54 21.81
CA ILE A 86 -10.63 -13.06 22.74
C ILE A 86 -11.57 -14.21 23.16
N LEU A 87 -11.97 -15.07 22.21
CA LEU A 87 -12.81 -16.24 22.49
C LEU A 87 -12.11 -17.24 23.40
N LEU A 88 -10.81 -17.48 23.19
CA LEU A 88 -10.00 -18.33 24.04
C LEU A 88 -9.79 -17.74 25.45
N SER A 89 -9.62 -16.41 25.53
CA SER A 89 -9.40 -15.70 26.80
C SER A 89 -10.66 -15.62 27.68
N PHE A 90 -11.85 -15.53 27.07
CA PHE A 90 -13.12 -15.35 27.78
C PHE A 90 -14.21 -16.35 27.34
N PRO A 91 -14.02 -17.67 27.55
CA PRO A 91 -14.91 -18.70 27.02
C PRO A 91 -16.33 -18.68 27.62
N LYS A 92 -16.51 -18.06 28.80
CA LYS A 92 -17.79 -18.06 29.55
C LYS A 92 -18.52 -16.72 29.56
N ASN A 93 -18.01 -15.69 28.89
CA ASN A 93 -18.59 -14.36 28.98
C ASN A 93 -19.72 -14.17 27.96
N TYR A 94 -20.96 -14.02 28.44
CA TYR A 94 -22.15 -13.82 27.60
C TYR A 94 -22.01 -12.64 26.63
N TYR A 95 -21.34 -11.56 27.04
CA TYR A 95 -21.13 -10.37 26.21
C TYR A 95 -20.16 -10.57 25.03
N ILE A 96 -19.43 -11.69 24.97
CA ILE A 96 -18.45 -11.99 23.92
C ILE A 96 -18.95 -13.12 23.00
N GLN A 97 -19.99 -13.86 23.40
CA GLN A 97 -20.60 -14.96 22.62
C GLN A 97 -21.28 -14.53 21.31
N TRP A 98 -21.40 -13.23 21.03
CA TRP A 98 -21.83 -12.77 19.70
C TRP A 98 -20.71 -12.92 18.66
N LEU A 99 -19.45 -12.95 19.11
CA LEU A 99 -18.27 -13.10 18.28
C LEU A 99 -18.04 -14.60 18.02
N ASN A 100 -18.77 -15.17 17.06
CA ASN A 100 -18.68 -16.59 16.75
C ASN A 100 -17.93 -16.86 15.45
N GLY A 101 -17.49 -18.11 15.27
CA GLY A 101 -16.89 -18.56 14.00
C GLY A 101 -17.81 -18.37 12.78
N SER A 102 -19.14 -18.40 12.96
CA SER A 102 -20.12 -18.11 11.91
C SER A 102 -20.00 -16.67 11.38
N LEU A 103 -19.88 -15.69 12.30
CA LEU A 103 -19.73 -14.28 11.96
C LEU A 103 -18.42 -14.04 11.21
N ILE A 104 -17.32 -14.63 11.68
CA ILE A 104 -16.00 -14.51 11.03
C ILE A 104 -16.08 -15.08 9.61
N HIS A 105 -16.61 -16.30 9.46
CA HIS A 105 -16.78 -16.91 8.14
C HIS A 105 -17.73 -16.11 7.23
N GLY A 106 -18.79 -15.53 7.79
CA GLY A 106 -19.71 -14.63 7.10
C GLY A 106 -18.99 -13.37 6.57
N LEU A 107 -18.13 -12.76 7.39
CA LEU A 107 -17.30 -11.61 6.99
C LEU A 107 -16.33 -11.97 5.86
N TRP A 108 -15.62 -13.11 5.96
CA TRP A 108 -14.74 -13.61 4.90
C TRP A 108 -15.47 -13.77 3.57
N ASN A 109 -16.64 -14.41 3.58
CA ASN A 109 -17.46 -14.60 2.39
C ASN A 109 -17.98 -13.27 1.83
N LEU A 110 -18.46 -12.37 2.70
CA LEU A 110 -19.00 -11.07 2.29
C LEU A 110 -17.92 -10.21 1.63
N VAL A 111 -16.73 -10.13 2.22
CA VAL A 111 -15.62 -9.37 1.66
C VAL A 111 -15.10 -10.01 0.37
N SER A 112 -15.05 -11.35 0.27
CA SER A 112 -14.71 -12.03 -0.98
C SER A 112 -15.69 -11.71 -2.10
N LEU A 113 -17.00 -11.82 -1.82
CA LEU A 113 -18.06 -11.50 -2.77
C LEU A 113 -17.98 -10.05 -3.24
N PHE A 114 -17.86 -9.10 -2.31
CA PHE A 114 -17.76 -7.69 -2.67
C PHE A 114 -16.45 -7.37 -3.39
N SER A 115 -15.33 -8.03 -3.07
CA SER A 115 -14.07 -7.84 -3.78
C SER A 115 -14.19 -8.29 -5.24
N ASN A 116 -14.84 -9.43 -5.49
CA ASN A 116 -15.11 -9.93 -6.84
C ASN A 116 -16.09 -9.02 -7.60
N LEU A 117 -17.16 -8.58 -6.93
CA LEU A 117 -18.09 -7.61 -7.51
C LEU A 117 -17.40 -6.29 -7.90
N CYS A 118 -16.53 -5.78 -7.02
CA CYS A 118 -15.75 -4.58 -7.30
C CYS A 118 -14.84 -4.78 -8.51
N LEU A 119 -14.05 -5.86 -8.51
CA LEU A 119 -13.03 -6.09 -9.53
C LEU A 119 -13.63 -6.33 -10.92
N PHE A 120 -14.66 -7.17 -11.04
CA PHE A 120 -15.21 -7.57 -12.32
C PHE A 120 -16.33 -6.67 -12.84
N VAL A 121 -17.07 -6.00 -11.95
CA VAL A 121 -18.27 -5.23 -12.33
C VAL A 121 -18.07 -3.75 -12.06
N LEU A 122 -17.84 -3.35 -10.79
CA LEU A 122 -17.92 -1.93 -10.42
C LEU A 122 -16.76 -1.09 -10.97
N MET A 123 -15.53 -1.60 -10.96
CA MET A 123 -14.36 -0.84 -11.41
C MET A 123 -14.29 -0.70 -12.94
N PRO A 124 -14.52 -1.76 -13.75
CA PRO A 124 -14.69 -1.61 -15.19
C PRO A 124 -15.87 -0.69 -15.53
N PHE A 125 -17.00 -0.79 -14.81
CA PHE A 125 -18.13 0.13 -14.97
C PHE A 125 -17.71 1.58 -14.72
N ALA A 126 -17.05 1.87 -13.59
CA ALA A 126 -16.60 3.22 -13.25
C ALA A 126 -15.64 3.80 -14.31
N TYR A 127 -14.76 2.96 -14.87
CA TYR A 127 -13.83 3.37 -15.93
C TYR A 127 -14.58 3.73 -17.22
N PHE A 128 -15.40 2.81 -17.74
CA PHE A 128 -16.16 3.07 -18.97
C PHE A 128 -17.18 4.20 -18.79
N PHE A 129 -17.73 4.37 -17.59
CA PHE A 129 -18.70 5.43 -17.31
C PHE A 129 -18.08 6.83 -17.33
N LEU A 130 -16.82 6.95 -16.89
CA LEU A 130 -16.07 8.19 -17.06
C LEU A 130 -15.74 8.49 -18.52
N GLU A 131 -15.46 7.46 -19.32
CA GLU A 131 -15.07 7.62 -20.74
C GLU A 131 -16.28 7.74 -21.69
N SER A 132 -17.47 7.31 -21.27
CA SER A 132 -18.66 7.31 -22.13
C SER A 132 -19.17 8.72 -22.43
N GLU A 133 -19.37 9.03 -23.70
CA GLU A 133 -19.96 10.29 -24.17
C GLU A 133 -21.43 10.15 -24.58
N GLY A 134 -21.90 8.91 -24.81
CA GLY A 134 -23.22 8.53 -25.32
C GLY A 134 -23.19 8.19 -26.82
N PHE A 135 -24.04 7.25 -27.25
CA PHE A 135 -24.12 6.84 -28.65
C PHE A 135 -24.40 8.01 -29.61
N ALA A 136 -23.68 8.02 -30.74
CA ALA A 136 -23.85 8.99 -31.81
C ALA A 136 -25.30 9.02 -32.31
N GLY A 137 -26.00 10.14 -32.08
CA GLY A 137 -27.41 10.34 -32.47
C GLY A 137 -28.43 10.20 -31.34
N SER A 138 -28.03 9.78 -30.13
CA SER A 138 -28.89 9.82 -28.94
C SER A 138 -28.93 11.23 -28.33
N LYS A 139 -30.02 11.60 -27.66
CA LYS A 139 -30.06 12.83 -26.86
C LYS A 139 -28.99 12.73 -25.77
N LYS A 140 -28.11 13.74 -25.68
CA LYS A 140 -27.13 13.86 -24.59
C LYS A 140 -27.86 13.73 -23.26
N GLY A 141 -27.39 12.81 -22.43
CA GLY A 141 -28.03 12.47 -21.17
C GLY A 141 -27.39 11.26 -20.51
N ILE A 142 -27.46 11.24 -19.18
CA ILE A 142 -26.88 10.19 -18.31
C ILE A 142 -27.35 8.78 -18.74
N ARG A 143 -28.60 8.63 -19.17
CA ARG A 143 -29.14 7.33 -19.60
C ARG A 143 -28.44 6.76 -20.84
N ALA A 144 -28.06 7.61 -21.78
CA ALA A 144 -27.36 7.18 -22.99
C ALA A 144 -25.94 6.69 -22.66
N ARG A 145 -25.24 7.41 -21.77
CA ARG A 145 -23.93 7.01 -21.23
C ARG A 145 -24.00 5.70 -20.46
N ILE A 146 -24.97 5.54 -19.56
CA ILE A 146 -25.20 4.27 -18.85
C ILE A 146 -25.41 3.12 -19.83
N LEU A 147 -26.24 3.31 -20.87
CA LEU A 147 -26.47 2.26 -21.87
C LEU A 147 -25.17 1.90 -22.62
N GLU A 148 -24.39 2.90 -23.04
CA GLU A 148 -23.09 2.69 -23.67
C GLU A 148 -22.15 1.89 -22.76
N THR A 149 -22.05 2.24 -21.48
CA THR A 149 -21.22 1.49 -20.54
C THR A 149 -21.66 0.04 -20.37
N PHE A 150 -22.97 -0.22 -20.27
CA PHE A 150 -23.47 -1.59 -20.16
C PHE A 150 -23.16 -2.41 -21.42
N VAL A 151 -23.27 -1.79 -22.60
CA VAL A 151 -22.89 -2.44 -23.86
C VAL A 151 -21.39 -2.73 -23.88
N MET A 152 -20.54 -1.77 -23.48
CA MET A 152 -19.08 -1.97 -23.41
C MET A 152 -18.70 -3.05 -22.40
N LEU A 153 -19.35 -3.11 -21.25
CA LEU A 153 -19.15 -4.18 -20.26
C LEU A 153 -19.58 -5.54 -20.78
N PHE A 154 -20.70 -5.61 -21.48
CA PHE A 154 -21.17 -6.84 -22.10
C PHE A 154 -20.18 -7.34 -23.16
N LEU A 155 -19.66 -6.44 -24.01
CA LEU A 155 -18.63 -6.77 -24.99
C LEU A 155 -17.32 -7.20 -24.32
N LEU A 156 -16.90 -6.53 -23.24
CA LEU A 156 -15.73 -6.91 -22.47
C LEU A 156 -15.90 -8.31 -21.85
N ALA A 157 -17.07 -8.60 -21.29
CA ALA A 157 -17.38 -9.92 -20.76
C ALA A 157 -17.29 -10.99 -21.85
N LEU A 158 -17.92 -10.78 -23.01
CA LEU A 158 -17.81 -11.70 -24.15
C LEU A 158 -16.37 -11.89 -24.63
N LEU A 159 -15.56 -10.83 -24.63
CA LEU A 159 -14.14 -10.91 -24.98
C LEU A 159 -13.36 -11.78 -23.99
N ILE A 160 -13.52 -11.54 -22.69
CA ILE A 160 -12.85 -12.35 -21.64
C ILE A 160 -13.28 -13.81 -21.74
N LEU A 161 -14.57 -14.07 -21.95
CA LEU A 161 -15.10 -15.42 -22.14
C LEU A 161 -14.52 -16.09 -23.38
N GLY A 162 -14.39 -15.35 -24.49
CA GLY A 162 -13.73 -15.83 -25.70
C GLY A 162 -12.26 -16.20 -25.46
N ILE A 163 -11.50 -15.36 -24.74
CA ILE A 163 -10.10 -15.63 -24.40
C ILE A 163 -9.97 -16.86 -23.52
N VAL A 164 -10.81 -16.97 -22.48
CA VAL A 164 -10.81 -18.11 -21.56
C VAL A 164 -11.20 -19.40 -22.27
N TRP A 165 -12.16 -19.34 -23.18
CA TRP A 165 -12.56 -20.46 -24.02
C TRP A 165 -11.39 -20.92 -24.93
N VAL A 166 -10.72 -19.99 -25.61
CA VAL A 166 -9.53 -20.30 -26.43
C VAL A 166 -8.41 -20.87 -25.58
N ALA A 167 -8.15 -20.31 -24.40
CA ALA A 167 -7.09 -20.79 -23.50
C ALA A 167 -7.38 -22.20 -22.98
N SER A 168 -8.64 -22.52 -22.69
CA SER A 168 -9.05 -23.86 -22.25
C SER A 168 -8.90 -24.89 -23.37
N ALA A 169 -9.31 -24.54 -24.60
CA ALA A 169 -9.14 -25.38 -25.77
C ALA A 169 -7.67 -25.64 -26.17
N LEU A 170 -6.74 -24.77 -25.75
CA LEU A 170 -5.30 -24.96 -25.95
C LEU A 170 -4.66 -25.89 -24.90
N ILE A 171 -5.29 -26.04 -23.73
CA ILE A 171 -4.74 -26.79 -22.59
C ILE A 171 -5.33 -28.20 -22.54
N ASP A 172 -6.63 -28.35 -22.76
CA ASP A 172 -7.31 -29.65 -22.77
C ASP A 172 -7.62 -30.11 -24.20
N ASN A 173 -7.12 -31.30 -24.55
CA ASN A 173 -7.33 -31.94 -25.85
C ASN A 173 -8.55 -32.89 -25.84
N ASP A 174 -9.36 -32.88 -24.78
CA ASP A 174 -10.55 -33.72 -24.63
C ASP A 174 -11.83 -32.92 -24.90
N ALA A 175 -12.63 -33.45 -25.83
CA ALA A 175 -13.83 -32.83 -26.41
C ALA A 175 -15.08 -32.85 -25.50
N ALA A 176 -14.92 -32.63 -24.19
CA ALA A 176 -15.99 -32.85 -23.21
C ALA A 176 -16.24 -31.68 -22.24
N SER A 177 -15.90 -30.43 -22.60
CA SER A 177 -16.30 -29.24 -21.84
C SER A 177 -17.29 -28.37 -22.62
N MET A 178 -18.34 -28.99 -23.15
CA MET A 178 -19.51 -28.31 -23.68
C MET A 178 -20.69 -28.62 -22.75
N GLU A 179 -21.03 -27.67 -21.86
CA GLU A 179 -22.38 -27.08 -21.84
C GLU A 179 -22.61 -26.01 -20.75
N SER A 180 -23.25 -24.92 -21.18
CA SER A 180 -24.00 -23.92 -20.39
C SER A 180 -23.26 -22.76 -19.69
N LEU A 181 -23.91 -21.60 -19.68
CA LEU A 181 -23.53 -20.39 -18.91
C LEU A 181 -23.51 -20.62 -17.38
N TYR A 182 -24.03 -21.75 -16.91
CA TYR A 182 -24.07 -22.09 -15.48
C TYR A 182 -22.69 -22.59 -15.00
N ASP A 183 -21.99 -23.37 -15.82
CA ASP A 183 -20.59 -23.74 -15.59
C ASP A 183 -19.67 -22.50 -15.60
N LEU A 184 -20.06 -21.43 -16.28
CA LEU A 184 -19.35 -20.14 -16.27
C LEU A 184 -19.24 -19.54 -14.86
N TRP A 185 -20.33 -19.61 -14.10
CA TRP A 185 -20.41 -19.03 -12.76
C TRP A 185 -19.74 -19.93 -11.72
N GLU A 186 -19.89 -21.24 -11.85
CA GLU A 186 -19.43 -22.21 -10.86
C GLU A 186 -17.98 -22.71 -11.09
N PHE A 187 -17.56 -22.84 -12.35
CA PHE A 187 -16.23 -23.35 -12.71
C PHE A 187 -15.24 -22.23 -13.10
N TYR A 188 -15.65 -21.29 -13.95
CA TYR A 188 -14.73 -20.29 -14.50
C TYR A 188 -14.48 -19.09 -13.57
N LEU A 189 -15.47 -18.67 -12.78
CA LEU A 189 -15.33 -17.54 -11.85
C LEU A 189 -14.31 -17.83 -10.74
N PRO A 190 -14.30 -19.01 -10.08
CA PRO A 190 -13.24 -19.38 -9.14
C PRO A 190 -11.86 -19.50 -9.79
N TYR A 191 -11.78 -19.97 -11.04
CA TYR A 191 -10.51 -20.07 -11.77
C TYR A 191 -9.92 -18.69 -12.11
N LEU A 192 -10.75 -17.77 -12.62
CA LEU A 192 -10.37 -16.38 -12.86
C LEU A 192 -9.93 -15.69 -11.57
N TYR A 193 -10.68 -15.91 -10.48
CA TYR A 193 -10.33 -15.40 -9.17
C TYR A 193 -9.00 -15.98 -8.65
N SER A 194 -8.75 -17.28 -8.85
CA SER A 194 -7.47 -17.92 -8.53
C SER A 194 -6.32 -17.34 -9.36
N CYS A 195 -6.53 -17.06 -10.65
CA CYS A 195 -5.52 -16.43 -11.51
C CYS A 195 -5.20 -15.00 -11.05
N ILE A 196 -6.21 -14.21 -10.72
CA ILE A 196 -6.05 -12.85 -10.19
C ILE A 196 -5.36 -12.87 -8.82
N SER A 197 -5.73 -13.81 -7.95
CA SER A 197 -5.09 -14.03 -6.66
C SER A 197 -3.61 -14.41 -6.83
N LEU A 198 -3.29 -15.27 -7.79
CA LEU A 198 -1.91 -15.63 -8.13
C LEU A 198 -1.13 -14.42 -8.67
N MET A 199 -1.74 -13.64 -9.58
CA MET A 199 -1.14 -12.42 -10.10
C MET A 199 -0.90 -11.40 -8.98
N GLY A 200 -1.87 -11.22 -8.08
CA GLY A 200 -1.74 -10.40 -6.88
C GLY A 200 -0.65 -10.91 -5.94
N GLY A 201 -0.55 -12.23 -5.75
CA GLY A 201 0.48 -12.88 -4.95
C GLY A 201 1.89 -12.65 -5.53
N LEU A 202 2.06 -12.79 -6.84
CA LEU A 202 3.32 -12.49 -7.55
C LEU A 202 3.65 -11.00 -7.50
N LEU A 203 2.65 -10.14 -7.62
CA LEU A 203 2.82 -8.70 -7.48
C LEU A 203 3.29 -8.35 -6.06
N LEU A 204 2.67 -8.90 -5.03
CA LEU A 204 3.09 -8.75 -3.63
C LEU A 204 4.51 -9.28 -3.40
N LEU A 205 4.87 -10.41 -4.02
CA LEU A 205 6.20 -11.02 -3.93
C LEU A 205 7.30 -10.06 -4.42
N MET A 206 7.03 -9.31 -5.51
CA MET A 206 7.97 -8.33 -6.05
C MET A 206 7.91 -7.00 -5.32
N CYS A 207 6.71 -6.53 -4.97
CA CYS A 207 6.50 -5.22 -4.37
C CYS A 207 7.02 -5.19 -2.93
N THR A 208 6.80 -6.24 -2.14
CA THR A 208 7.10 -6.21 -0.70
C THR A 208 8.58 -6.03 -0.42
N PRO A 209 9.53 -6.81 -0.99
CA PRO A 209 10.96 -6.60 -0.77
C PRO A 209 11.46 -5.22 -1.21
N VAL A 210 10.96 -4.72 -2.35
CA VAL A 210 11.26 -3.36 -2.84
C VAL A 210 10.74 -2.31 -1.87
N GLY A 211 9.52 -2.51 -1.36
CA GLY A 211 8.87 -1.67 -0.37
C GLY A 211 9.62 -1.61 0.95
N LEU A 212 10.05 -2.75 1.49
CA LEU A 212 10.88 -2.83 2.70
C LEU A 212 12.15 -2.01 2.53
N SER A 213 12.85 -2.16 1.40
CA SER A 213 14.04 -1.38 1.05
C SER A 213 13.77 0.12 0.91
N ARG A 214 12.63 0.49 0.33
CA ARG A 214 12.21 1.89 0.17
C ARG A 214 11.78 2.52 1.49
N MET A 215 11.14 1.78 2.40
CA MET A 215 10.79 2.26 3.74
C MET A 215 12.02 2.72 4.53
N PHE A 216 13.12 1.97 4.48
CA PHE A 216 14.39 2.41 5.08
C PHE A 216 14.89 3.74 4.51
N THR A 217 14.66 3.98 3.21
CA THR A 217 15.08 5.22 2.53
C THR A 217 14.16 6.38 2.86
N ILE A 218 12.83 6.17 2.82
CA ILE A 218 11.82 7.18 3.13
C ILE A 218 11.94 7.59 4.60
N MET A 219 12.09 6.64 5.52
CA MET A 219 12.33 6.95 6.93
C MET A 219 13.68 7.65 7.14
N GLY A 220 14.71 7.29 6.37
CA GLY A 220 15.99 8.02 6.36
C GLY A 220 15.90 9.49 5.92
N GLN A 221 14.91 9.85 5.11
CA GLN A 221 14.68 11.21 4.63
C GLN A 221 13.68 12.00 5.48
N LEU A 222 12.66 11.30 6.01
CA LEU A 222 11.54 11.90 6.73
C LEU A 222 11.87 12.14 8.20
N LEU A 223 12.73 11.31 8.79
CA LEU A 223 13.29 11.54 10.10
C LEU A 223 14.59 12.35 9.96
N VAL A 224 14.67 13.44 10.73
CA VAL A 224 15.89 14.25 10.85
C VAL A 224 17.01 13.33 11.33
N LYS A 225 18.09 13.22 10.54
CA LYS A 225 19.29 12.50 10.97
C LYS A 225 19.68 12.99 12.36
N PRO A 226 19.98 12.09 13.32
CA PRO A 226 20.22 12.48 14.69
C PRO A 226 21.38 13.46 14.76
N THR A 227 21.26 14.45 15.65
CA THR A 227 22.25 15.50 15.95
C THR A 227 23.61 14.92 16.37
N ILE A 228 23.67 13.63 16.69
CA ILE A 228 24.91 12.89 17.01
C ILE A 228 25.87 12.82 15.81
N LEU A 229 25.37 12.88 14.56
CA LEU A 229 26.21 12.74 13.36
C LEU A 229 26.46 14.07 12.62
N GLU A 230 25.74 15.13 12.97
CA GLU A 230 25.79 16.39 12.26
C GLU A 230 25.71 17.54 13.27
N ASP A 231 26.79 18.32 13.34
CA ASP A 231 26.95 19.42 14.29
C ASP A 231 26.04 20.59 13.88
N LEU A 232 24.75 20.43 14.20
CA LEU A 232 23.69 21.38 13.83
C LEU A 232 23.97 22.77 14.42
N ASP A 233 24.67 22.81 15.56
CA ASP A 233 25.11 24.05 16.20
C ASP A 233 26.22 24.72 15.38
N GLU A 234 27.17 23.96 14.83
CA GLU A 234 28.19 24.48 13.93
C GLU A 234 27.58 25.01 12.61
N GLN A 235 26.57 24.33 12.05
CA GLN A 235 25.86 24.79 10.85
C GLN A 235 25.03 26.06 11.12
N ILE A 236 24.30 26.12 12.24
CA ILE A 236 23.56 27.33 12.65
C ILE A 236 24.52 28.49 12.86
N TYR A 237 25.68 28.24 13.48
CA TYR A 237 26.72 29.24 13.68
C TYR A 237 27.31 29.74 12.35
N CYS A 238 27.63 28.84 11.40
CA CYS A 238 28.12 29.21 10.07
C CYS A 238 27.10 30.06 9.28
N ILE A 239 25.82 29.66 9.29
CA ILE A 239 24.75 30.41 8.63
C ILE A 239 24.55 31.78 9.27
N HIS A 240 24.61 31.86 10.60
CA HIS A 240 24.53 33.14 11.33
C HIS A 240 25.69 34.07 10.94
N LEU A 241 26.91 33.54 10.84
CA LEU A 241 28.07 34.31 10.41
C LEU A 241 27.94 34.81 8.97
N GLN A 242 27.40 33.99 8.06
CA GLN A 242 27.11 34.38 6.67
C GLN A 242 26.01 35.46 6.60
N GLU A 243 24.96 35.34 7.41
CA GLU A 243 23.89 36.36 7.54
C GLU A 243 24.49 37.70 7.96
N GLU A 244 25.30 37.73 9.03
CA GLU A 244 25.93 38.95 9.50
C GLU A 244 26.92 39.54 8.47
N ALA A 245 27.67 38.70 7.76
CA ALA A 245 28.59 39.14 6.72
C ALA A 245 27.85 39.79 5.54
N LEU A 246 26.74 39.19 5.09
CA LEU A 246 25.88 39.75 4.05
C LEU A 246 25.21 41.06 4.51
N GLN A 247 24.76 41.12 5.76
CA GLN A 247 24.14 42.32 6.33
C GLN A 247 25.14 43.48 6.45
N ARG A 248 26.40 43.20 6.84
CA ARG A 248 27.48 44.20 6.82
C ARG A 248 27.80 44.67 5.39
N ARG A 249 27.81 43.77 4.41
CA ARG A 249 28.00 44.12 2.99
C ARG A 249 26.86 44.97 2.43
N LEU A 250 25.62 44.71 2.86
CA LEU A 250 24.45 45.50 2.48
C LEU A 250 24.55 46.93 3.04
N ASN A 251 24.86 47.07 4.34
CA ASN A 251 25.02 48.36 5.03
C ASN A 251 26.22 49.18 4.51
N GLY A 252 27.29 48.53 4.07
CA GLY A 252 28.41 49.20 3.40
C GLY A 252 28.10 49.62 1.96
N SER A 253 27.16 48.93 1.29
CA SER A 253 26.79 49.20 -0.10
C SER A 253 25.74 50.30 -0.25
N SER A 254 25.05 50.69 0.82
CA SER A 254 24.08 51.80 0.83
C SER A 254 24.71 53.20 0.74
N SER A 255 26.05 53.32 0.85
CA SER A 255 26.75 54.61 0.76
C SER A 255 27.13 55.05 -0.66
N HIS A 256 26.97 54.22 -1.70
CA HIS A 256 27.31 54.57 -3.08
C HIS A 256 26.10 54.40 -4.02
N THR A 257 25.37 55.50 -4.25
CA THR A 257 23.95 55.50 -4.65
C THR A 257 23.66 55.35 -6.14
N TYR A 258 24.63 55.31 -7.06
CA TYR A 258 24.31 55.61 -8.46
C TYR A 258 24.27 54.44 -9.47
N THR A 259 24.68 53.20 -9.13
CA THR A 259 24.77 52.12 -10.17
C THR A 259 24.43 50.69 -9.70
N ARG A 260 23.66 50.48 -8.61
CA ARG A 260 23.69 49.16 -7.93
C ARG A 260 22.36 48.50 -7.55
N GLY A 261 21.23 48.92 -8.13
CA GLY A 261 19.90 48.39 -7.78
C GLY A 261 19.73 46.86 -7.98
N SER A 262 20.27 46.31 -9.07
CA SER A 262 20.21 44.85 -9.33
C SER A 262 21.04 44.04 -8.33
N PHE A 263 22.26 44.50 -8.01
CA PHE A 263 23.16 43.83 -7.07
C PHE A 263 22.63 43.87 -5.64
N THR A 264 22.05 44.99 -5.19
CA THR A 264 21.41 45.09 -3.86
C THR A 264 20.18 44.20 -3.76
N HIS A 265 19.41 44.05 -4.85
CA HIS A 265 18.27 43.12 -4.89
C HIS A 265 18.73 41.66 -4.80
N GLN A 266 19.80 41.28 -5.49
CA GLN A 266 20.37 39.93 -5.42
C GLN A 266 20.90 39.62 -4.01
N LEU A 267 21.58 40.57 -3.38
CA LEU A 267 22.10 40.44 -2.01
C LEU A 267 20.97 40.30 -0.97
N ASN A 268 19.88 41.06 -1.14
CA ASN A 268 18.69 40.93 -0.30
C ASN A 268 18.01 39.56 -0.48
N LYS A 269 17.92 39.07 -1.71
CA LYS A 269 17.36 37.73 -2.00
C LYS A 269 18.19 36.62 -1.35
N GLU A 270 19.52 36.73 -1.38
CA GLU A 270 20.42 35.79 -0.69
C GLU A 270 20.26 35.88 0.84
N LEU A 271 20.20 37.10 1.40
CA LEU A 271 19.99 37.32 2.83
C LEU A 271 18.67 36.70 3.32
N ASP A 272 17.58 36.85 2.56
CA ASP A 272 16.29 36.23 2.87
C ASP A 272 16.33 34.70 2.76
N ASN A 273 17.09 34.16 1.81
CA ASN A 273 17.33 32.71 1.73
C ASN A 273 18.05 32.19 2.97
N PHE A 274 19.11 32.85 3.42
CA PHE A 274 19.85 32.47 4.63
C PHE A 274 19.00 32.61 5.89
N ARG A 275 18.20 33.68 6.03
CA ARG A 275 17.22 33.81 7.12
C ARG A 275 16.18 32.71 7.12
N ASN A 276 15.65 32.36 5.94
CA ASN A 276 14.68 31.27 5.82
C ASN A 276 15.30 29.91 6.16
N GLN A 277 16.55 29.67 5.77
CA GLN A 277 17.29 28.48 6.20
C GLN A 277 17.49 28.47 7.71
N ARG A 278 17.96 29.57 8.31
CA ARG A 278 18.15 29.70 9.77
C ARG A 278 16.84 29.46 10.52
N ASN A 279 15.75 30.08 10.12
CA ASN A 279 14.42 29.89 10.73
C ASN A 279 13.92 28.45 10.61
N LYS A 280 14.19 27.78 9.48
CA LYS A 280 13.89 26.34 9.33
C LYS A 280 14.75 25.49 10.26
N LEU A 281 16.05 25.79 10.41
CA LEU A 281 16.96 25.08 11.31
C LEU A 281 16.65 25.35 12.80
N GLU A 282 16.29 26.58 13.18
CA GLU A 282 15.88 26.92 14.55
C GLU A 282 14.55 26.26 14.94
N ARG A 283 13.59 26.19 14.01
CA ARG A 283 12.35 25.41 14.21
C ARG A 283 12.66 23.93 14.38
N ARG A 284 13.58 23.39 13.57
CA ARG A 284 14.11 22.03 13.74
C ARG A 284 14.86 21.88 15.06
N LYS A 285 15.52 22.91 15.62
CA LYS A 285 16.17 22.89 16.94
C LYS A 285 15.17 22.92 18.11
N LYS A 286 14.05 23.62 17.98
CA LYS A 286 13.00 23.71 19.02
C LYS A 286 12.09 22.48 19.17
N ALA A 287 12.06 21.57 18.19
CA ALA A 287 11.37 20.29 18.36
C ALA A 287 12.02 19.45 19.48
N SER A 288 11.24 18.62 20.19
CA SER A 288 11.69 17.92 21.40
C SER A 288 12.93 17.05 21.14
N GLY A 289 13.91 17.06 22.04
CA GLY A 289 15.13 16.22 21.94
C GLY A 289 14.84 14.71 21.88
N TRP A 290 13.68 14.29 22.42
CA TRP A 290 13.20 12.91 22.38
C TRP A 290 12.78 12.48 20.96
N GLU A 291 12.17 13.39 20.18
CA GLU A 291 11.70 13.15 18.82
C GLU A 291 12.85 13.10 17.79
N LYS A 292 14.00 13.70 18.10
CA LYS A 292 15.16 13.75 17.19
C LYS A 292 16.19 12.66 17.44
N ASN A 293 16.42 12.31 18.70
CA ASN A 293 17.54 11.46 19.05
C ASN A 293 17.12 10.02 19.33
N LEU A 294 15.87 9.78 19.75
CA LEU A 294 15.35 8.45 20.06
C LEU A 294 14.43 7.92 18.97
N LEU A 295 13.57 8.77 18.38
CA LEU A 295 12.58 8.31 17.40
C LEU A 295 13.23 7.71 16.14
N TYR A 296 14.28 8.34 15.61
CA TYR A 296 15.00 7.83 14.44
C TYR A 296 15.61 6.44 14.65
N PRO A 297 16.49 6.22 15.65
CA PRO A 297 17.05 4.90 15.88
C PRO A 297 15.97 3.88 16.27
N MET A 298 14.93 4.27 17.01
CA MET A 298 13.83 3.37 17.35
C MET A 298 13.02 2.93 16.12
N VAL A 299 12.61 3.85 15.25
CA VAL A 299 11.88 3.51 14.01
C VAL A 299 12.74 2.65 13.09
N MET A 300 14.03 3.01 12.94
CA MET A 300 14.98 2.23 12.15
C MET A 300 15.17 0.82 12.71
N LEU A 301 15.26 0.68 14.04
CA LEU A 301 15.37 -0.60 14.73
C LEU A 301 14.08 -1.43 14.59
N ILE A 302 12.91 -0.81 14.67
CA ILE A 302 11.62 -1.48 14.45
C ILE A 302 11.51 -1.99 13.01
N LEU A 303 11.87 -1.17 12.02
CA LEU A 303 11.90 -1.59 10.62
C LEU A 303 12.87 -2.75 10.40
N LEU A 304 14.06 -2.67 11.00
CA LEU A 304 15.06 -3.73 10.93
C LEU A 304 14.56 -5.01 11.59
N ALA A 305 14.04 -4.92 12.82
CA ALA A 305 13.49 -6.06 13.53
C ALA A 305 12.32 -6.69 12.76
N GLY A 306 11.41 -5.88 12.21
CA GLY A 306 10.29 -6.35 11.38
C GLY A 306 10.77 -7.11 10.14
N THR A 307 11.73 -6.55 9.40
CA THR A 307 12.33 -7.23 8.24
C THR A 307 13.04 -8.52 8.62
N THR A 308 13.89 -8.52 9.65
CA THR A 308 14.64 -9.72 10.05
C THR A 308 13.70 -10.80 10.58
N ILE A 309 12.71 -10.46 11.40
CA ILE A 309 11.71 -11.41 11.90
C ILE A 309 10.93 -12.01 10.73
N SER A 310 10.50 -11.19 9.75
CA SER A 310 9.79 -11.70 8.57
C SER A 310 10.62 -12.69 7.76
N VAL A 311 11.91 -12.42 7.54
CA VAL A 311 12.81 -13.33 6.83
C VAL A 311 13.04 -14.61 7.64
N ILE A 312 13.26 -14.51 8.94
CA ILE A 312 13.46 -15.67 9.83
C ILE A 312 12.21 -16.57 9.79
N MET A 313 11.01 -16.00 9.91
CA MET A 313 9.76 -16.76 9.83
C MET A 313 9.63 -17.50 8.50
N VAL A 314 9.93 -16.85 7.38
CA VAL A 314 9.88 -17.48 6.05
C VAL A 314 10.92 -18.59 5.91
N VAL A 315 12.13 -18.41 6.42
CA VAL A 315 13.18 -19.44 6.39
C VAL A 315 12.78 -20.66 7.24
N LEU A 316 12.21 -20.42 8.43
CA LEU A 316 11.66 -21.50 9.25
C LEU A 316 10.49 -22.21 8.56
N ASN A 317 9.62 -21.48 7.87
CA ASN A 317 8.53 -22.04 7.08
C ASN A 317 9.05 -22.91 5.92
N ILE A 318 10.09 -22.48 5.21
CA ILE A 318 10.76 -23.28 4.17
C ILE A 318 11.31 -24.58 4.78
N LEU A 319 11.98 -24.50 5.93
CA LEU A 319 12.51 -25.68 6.61
C LEU A 319 11.40 -26.64 7.03
N TYR A 320 10.29 -26.12 7.55
CA TYR A 320 9.13 -26.91 7.96
C TYR A 320 8.48 -27.62 6.76
N LEU A 321 8.28 -26.90 5.65
CA LEU A 321 7.77 -27.46 4.39
C LEU A 321 8.69 -28.56 3.83
N LEU A 322 10.01 -28.44 3.99
CA LEU A 322 10.98 -29.43 3.52
C LEU A 322 11.00 -30.71 4.37
N VAL A 323 10.62 -30.61 5.64
CA VAL A 323 10.63 -31.73 6.61
C VAL A 323 9.29 -32.46 6.67
N ASP A 324 8.18 -31.74 6.48
CA ASP A 324 6.82 -32.29 6.59
C ASP A 324 5.96 -31.89 5.37
N GLU A 325 5.73 -32.83 4.46
CA GLU A 325 4.87 -32.62 3.28
C GLU A 325 3.40 -32.36 3.65
N THR A 326 2.96 -32.68 4.88
CA THR A 326 1.58 -32.42 5.33
C THR A 326 1.36 -30.98 5.81
N ALA A 327 2.43 -30.19 5.92
CA ALA A 327 2.41 -28.79 6.33
C ALA A 327 1.88 -27.80 5.27
N MET A 328 1.51 -28.29 4.08
CA MET A 328 1.03 -27.44 2.99
C MET A 328 -0.12 -26.55 3.47
N PRO A 329 -0.22 -25.30 2.98
CA PRO A 329 -1.33 -24.40 3.25
C PRO A 329 -2.59 -24.87 2.50
N LYS A 330 -3.06 -26.09 2.75
CA LYS A 330 -4.35 -26.57 2.28
C LYS A 330 -5.37 -26.10 3.31
N GLY A 331 -6.41 -25.38 2.87
CA GLY A 331 -7.49 -24.98 3.77
C GLY A 331 -8.11 -26.24 4.36
N SER A 332 -8.00 -26.43 5.67
CA SER A 332 -8.69 -27.52 6.33
C SER A 332 -10.19 -27.18 6.40
N THR A 333 -11.05 -28.14 6.06
CA THR A 333 -12.51 -28.05 6.22
C THR A 333 -12.95 -28.11 7.68
N ASP A 334 -12.01 -28.24 8.62
CA ASP A 334 -12.32 -28.36 10.04
C ASP A 334 -12.72 -27.00 10.62
N ARG A 335 -13.96 -26.97 11.12
CA ARG A 335 -14.63 -25.85 11.80
C ARG A 335 -14.03 -25.57 13.19
N GLY A 336 -12.71 -25.48 13.29
CA GLY A 336 -11.97 -25.44 14.56
C GLY A 336 -11.51 -24.05 15.01
N ILE A 337 -12.26 -22.97 14.79
CA ILE A 337 -11.96 -21.69 15.46
C ILE A 337 -12.27 -21.87 16.96
N GLY A 338 -11.25 -21.67 17.82
CA GLY A 338 -11.39 -21.76 19.28
C GLY A 338 -10.95 -23.06 19.96
N ASN A 339 -10.38 -24.05 19.26
CA ASN A 339 -10.00 -25.33 19.88
C ASN A 339 -8.52 -25.46 20.28
N THR A 340 -7.63 -24.63 19.72
CA THR A 340 -6.21 -24.55 20.12
C THR A 340 -5.69 -23.12 20.01
N SER A 341 -4.82 -22.71 20.93
CA SER A 341 -4.06 -21.47 20.78
C SER A 341 -3.21 -21.56 19.53
N LEU A 342 -3.41 -20.65 18.56
CA LEU A 342 -2.68 -20.63 17.28
C LEU A 342 -1.17 -20.40 17.42
N SER A 343 -0.71 -20.09 18.63
CA SER A 343 0.68 -19.83 18.98
C SER A 343 1.12 -20.69 20.17
N THR A 344 2.29 -21.30 20.05
CA THR A 344 3.02 -21.95 21.14
C THR A 344 3.45 -20.95 22.25
N PHE A 345 3.34 -19.64 21.99
CA PHE A 345 3.69 -18.49 22.85
C PHE A 345 2.49 -17.59 23.23
N GLY A 346 1.24 -17.97 22.91
CA GLY A 346 0.01 -17.24 23.31
C GLY A 346 -0.21 -15.88 22.62
N VAL A 347 -0.97 -14.98 23.28
CA VAL A 347 -1.35 -13.62 22.81
C VAL A 347 -0.20 -12.82 22.19
N ALA A 348 1.02 -12.96 22.72
CA ALA A 348 2.17 -12.19 22.27
C ALA A 348 2.54 -12.46 20.79
N GLN A 349 2.42 -13.71 20.34
CA GLN A 349 2.65 -14.04 18.94
C GLN A 349 1.50 -13.57 18.06
N ALA A 350 0.24 -13.64 18.53
CA ALA A 350 -0.90 -13.11 17.79
C ALA A 350 -0.73 -11.59 17.53
N VAL A 351 -0.24 -10.85 18.52
CA VAL A 351 0.12 -9.43 18.36
C VAL A 351 1.26 -9.24 17.36
N LEU A 352 2.30 -10.07 17.43
CA LEU A 352 3.41 -10.02 16.48
C LEU A 352 2.95 -10.30 15.04
N GLU A 353 2.09 -11.30 14.83
CA GLU A 353 1.49 -11.63 13.53
C GLU A 353 0.73 -10.43 12.96
N ILE A 354 -0.13 -9.80 13.77
CA ILE A 354 -0.90 -8.61 13.35
C ILE A 354 0.04 -7.46 12.97
N ILE A 355 1.07 -7.19 13.78
CA ILE A 355 2.06 -6.14 13.48
C ILE A 355 2.78 -6.43 12.16
N LEU A 356 3.20 -7.68 11.94
CA LEU A 356 3.87 -8.11 10.71
C LEU A 356 2.94 -8.01 9.50
N MET A 357 1.65 -8.31 9.63
CA MET A 357 0.68 -8.17 8.55
C MET A 357 0.51 -6.73 8.10
N PHE A 358 0.32 -5.80 9.04
CA PHE A 358 0.26 -4.38 8.69
C PHE A 358 1.58 -3.88 8.12
N TYR A 359 2.70 -4.33 8.70
CA TYR A 359 4.03 -3.98 8.22
C TYR A 359 4.26 -4.41 6.77
N LEU A 360 3.92 -5.66 6.44
CA LEU A 360 4.00 -6.17 5.08
C LEU A 360 3.03 -5.45 4.15
N MET A 361 1.77 -5.21 4.57
CA MET A 361 0.79 -4.46 3.75
C MET A 361 1.31 -3.09 3.34
N VAL A 362 1.75 -2.29 4.30
CA VAL A 362 2.24 -0.93 4.02
C VAL A 362 3.51 -1.03 3.16
N SER A 363 4.37 -2.02 3.40
CA SER A 363 5.56 -2.25 2.58
C SER A 363 5.19 -2.61 1.14
N SER A 364 4.23 -3.51 0.93
CA SER A 364 3.75 -3.88 -0.40
C SER A 364 3.16 -2.68 -1.14
N VAL A 365 2.37 -1.83 -0.48
CA VAL A 365 1.80 -0.61 -1.09
C VAL A 365 2.89 0.40 -1.45
N VAL A 366 3.83 0.66 -0.54
CA VAL A 366 4.98 1.55 -0.81
C VAL A 366 5.83 0.99 -1.96
N GLY A 367 6.01 -0.33 -1.98
CA GLY A 367 6.72 -1.03 -3.04
C GLY A 367 6.02 -0.92 -4.39
N PHE A 368 4.70 -1.11 -4.41
CA PHE A 368 3.87 -1.01 -5.62
C PHE A 368 4.02 0.36 -6.29
N TYR A 369 3.86 1.45 -5.55
CA TYR A 369 4.04 2.81 -6.08
C TYR A 369 5.49 3.16 -6.40
N SER A 370 6.47 2.39 -5.89
CA SER A 370 7.89 2.57 -6.20
C SER A 370 8.34 1.85 -7.47
N LEU A 371 7.51 0.98 -8.06
CA LEU A 371 7.83 0.29 -9.30
C LEU A 371 7.66 1.25 -10.49
N ARG A 372 8.63 1.26 -11.42
CA ARG A 372 8.60 2.12 -12.62
C ARG A 372 7.33 1.98 -13.46
N VAL A 373 6.72 0.78 -13.45
CA VAL A 373 5.49 0.50 -14.21
C VAL A 373 4.27 1.20 -13.59
N PHE A 374 4.26 1.40 -12.26
CA PHE A 374 3.11 1.93 -11.51
C PHE A 374 3.38 3.31 -10.89
N GLU A 375 4.54 3.91 -11.16
CA GLU A 375 4.90 5.24 -10.67
C GLU A 375 3.87 6.31 -11.11
N GLY A 376 3.32 6.18 -12.31
CA GLY A 376 2.26 7.05 -12.83
C GLY A 376 0.92 6.96 -12.09
N LEU A 377 0.70 5.91 -11.30
CA LEU A 377 -0.49 5.77 -10.45
C LEU A 377 -0.29 6.40 -9.05
N THR A 378 0.86 6.99 -8.75
CA THR A 378 1.13 7.53 -7.41
C THR A 378 0.16 8.69 -7.09
N PRO A 379 -0.67 8.57 -6.03
CA PRO A 379 -1.62 9.62 -5.71
C PRO A 379 -0.89 10.86 -5.18
N ARG A 380 -1.21 12.02 -5.75
CA ARG A 380 -0.70 13.33 -5.34
C ARG A 380 -1.82 14.16 -4.71
N ASN A 381 -1.56 14.75 -3.55
CA ASN A 381 -2.56 15.57 -2.85
C ASN A 381 -3.16 16.63 -3.80
N ASP A 382 -4.50 16.66 -3.85
CA ASP A 382 -5.31 17.60 -4.64
C ASP A 382 -5.04 17.63 -6.16
N ASP A 383 -4.35 16.64 -6.74
CA ASP A 383 -3.98 16.64 -8.17
C ASP A 383 -4.26 15.29 -8.88
N THR A 384 -4.89 14.32 -8.22
CA THR A 384 -5.23 13.05 -8.87
C THR A 384 -6.50 13.13 -9.71
N THR A 385 -6.42 12.67 -10.96
CA THR A 385 -7.58 12.44 -11.84
C THR A 385 -8.40 11.23 -11.38
N MET A 386 -9.68 11.20 -11.75
CA MET A 386 -10.58 10.08 -11.39
C MET A 386 -10.13 8.74 -11.97
N THR A 387 -9.57 8.73 -13.17
CA THR A 387 -9.03 7.52 -13.80
C THR A 387 -7.85 6.94 -13.01
N THR A 388 -6.97 7.80 -12.48
CA THR A 388 -5.87 7.38 -11.59
C THR A 388 -6.39 6.87 -10.25
N ILE A 389 -7.45 7.48 -9.70
CA ILE A 389 -8.11 6.99 -8.47
C ILE A 389 -8.70 5.59 -8.69
N ILE A 390 -9.36 5.34 -9.82
CA ILE A 390 -9.86 4.01 -10.19
C ILE A 390 -8.71 3.01 -10.24
N GLY A 391 -7.62 3.35 -10.94
CA GLY A 391 -6.41 2.52 -11.00
C GLY A 391 -5.87 2.18 -9.62
N CYS A 392 -5.73 3.18 -8.73
CA CYS A 392 -5.30 2.98 -7.34
C CYS A 392 -6.24 2.05 -6.58
N CYS A 393 -7.55 2.24 -6.69
CA CYS A 393 -8.52 1.41 -5.99
C CYS A 393 -8.48 -0.05 -6.48
N VAL A 394 -8.33 -0.29 -7.79
CA VAL A 394 -8.12 -1.65 -8.33
C VAL A 394 -6.84 -2.25 -7.80
N SER A 395 -5.72 -1.51 -7.84
CA SER A 395 -4.43 -2.00 -7.36
C SER A 395 -4.48 -2.34 -5.87
N ILE A 396 -4.95 -1.42 -5.02
CA ILE A 396 -5.05 -1.66 -3.57
C ILE A 396 -6.00 -2.84 -3.30
N LEU A 397 -7.10 -2.99 -4.03
CA LEU A 397 -8.01 -4.14 -3.90
C LEU A 397 -7.31 -5.47 -4.20
N VAL A 398 -6.55 -5.53 -5.31
CA VAL A 398 -5.80 -6.74 -5.69
C VAL A 398 -4.70 -7.05 -4.68
N LEU A 399 -3.95 -6.04 -4.20
CA LEU A 399 -2.95 -6.24 -3.15
C LEU A 399 -3.60 -6.72 -1.85
N SER A 400 -4.75 -6.14 -1.47
CA SER A 400 -5.44 -6.46 -0.21
C SER A 400 -6.06 -7.85 -0.22
N SER A 401 -6.59 -8.31 -1.37
CA SER A 401 -7.17 -9.65 -1.49
C SER A 401 -6.11 -10.76 -1.56
N ALA A 402 -4.93 -10.47 -2.09
CA ALA A 402 -3.81 -11.40 -2.13
C ALA A 402 -3.01 -11.46 -0.81
N LEU A 403 -3.14 -10.46 0.07
CA LEU A 403 -2.40 -10.38 1.33
C LEU A 403 -2.70 -11.56 2.28
N PRO A 404 -3.97 -11.97 2.48
CA PRO A 404 -4.29 -13.19 3.21
C PRO A 404 -3.53 -14.42 2.73
N VAL A 405 -3.54 -14.61 1.42
CA VAL A 405 -2.93 -15.74 0.75
C VAL A 405 -1.42 -15.69 0.94
N MET A 406 -0.81 -14.52 0.73
CA MET A 406 0.62 -14.29 0.97
C MET A 406 1.02 -14.57 2.42
N SER A 407 0.27 -14.08 3.41
CA SER A 407 0.60 -14.28 4.83
C SER A 407 0.60 -15.76 5.21
N ARG A 408 -0.36 -16.53 4.67
CA ARG A 408 -0.45 -17.97 4.89
C ARG A 408 0.61 -18.75 4.12
N THR A 409 0.91 -18.37 2.88
CA THR A 409 1.95 -19.05 2.07
C THR A 409 3.34 -18.82 2.63
N LEU A 410 3.62 -17.62 3.15
CA LEU A 410 4.88 -17.28 3.82
C LEU A 410 5.04 -17.93 5.20
N GLY A 411 3.98 -18.53 5.74
CA GLY A 411 3.98 -19.15 7.07
C GLY A 411 4.03 -18.15 8.22
N ILE A 412 3.66 -16.88 7.96
CA ILE A 412 3.61 -15.83 8.99
C ILE A 412 2.42 -16.06 9.91
N THR A 413 1.28 -16.48 9.35
CA THR A 413 0.06 -16.79 10.11
C THR A 413 -0.30 -18.26 9.95
N ARG A 414 -0.62 -18.94 11.05
CA ARG A 414 -1.18 -20.30 11.04
C ARG A 414 -2.70 -20.33 10.86
N PHE A 415 -3.33 -19.17 10.77
CA PHE A 415 -4.76 -19.06 10.55
C PHE A 415 -5.13 -19.58 9.16
N ASP A 416 -5.99 -20.58 9.11
CA ASP A 416 -6.43 -21.15 7.84
C ASP A 416 -7.31 -20.15 7.09
N LEU A 417 -7.10 -20.11 5.77
CA LEU A 417 -7.87 -19.28 4.85
C LEU A 417 -9.31 -19.81 4.86
N LEU A 418 -10.23 -19.02 5.40
CA LEU A 418 -11.65 -19.35 5.45
C LEU A 418 -12.40 -18.79 4.23
N GLY A 419 -13.54 -19.40 3.92
CA GLY A 419 -14.33 -19.05 2.74
C GLY A 419 -13.68 -19.49 1.42
N ASP A 420 -14.01 -18.81 0.33
CA ASP A 420 -13.50 -19.15 -1.01
C ASP A 420 -11.99 -18.92 -1.18
N PHE A 421 -11.32 -18.25 -0.24
CA PHE A 421 -9.87 -18.12 -0.21
C PHE A 421 -9.13 -19.43 0.08
N GLY A 422 -9.81 -20.44 0.65
CA GLY A 422 -9.23 -21.77 0.90
C GLY A 422 -9.23 -22.70 -0.32
N ARG A 423 -9.95 -22.33 -1.40
CA ARG A 423 -10.15 -23.17 -2.60
C ARG A 423 -9.12 -22.94 -3.72
N PHE A 424 -8.05 -22.20 -3.45
CA PHE A 424 -7.05 -21.93 -4.49
C PHE A 424 -6.24 -23.19 -4.84
N ASN A 425 -6.46 -23.72 -6.05
CA ASN A 425 -5.77 -24.92 -6.54
C ASN A 425 -4.24 -24.82 -6.50
N TRP A 426 -3.67 -23.61 -6.65
CA TRP A 426 -2.21 -23.42 -6.64
C TRP A 426 -1.58 -23.56 -5.24
N LEU A 427 -2.34 -23.32 -4.16
CA LEU A 427 -1.87 -23.50 -2.77
C LEU A 427 -1.60 -24.96 -2.43
N GLY A 428 -2.21 -25.89 -3.18
CA GLY A 428 -1.99 -27.33 -3.05
C GLY A 428 -0.72 -27.84 -3.72
N ASN A 429 0.00 -27.02 -4.51
CA ASN A 429 1.21 -27.42 -5.20
C ASN A 429 2.47 -27.03 -4.41
N PHE A 430 3.15 -28.05 -3.87
CA PHE A 430 4.37 -27.90 -3.09
C PHE A 430 5.45 -27.05 -3.79
N TYR A 431 5.71 -27.28 -5.08
CA TYR A 431 6.76 -26.58 -5.82
C TYR A 431 6.47 -25.09 -5.99
N ILE A 432 5.20 -24.72 -6.18
CA ILE A 432 4.81 -23.32 -6.31
C ILE A 432 4.97 -22.61 -4.96
N VAL A 433 4.49 -23.22 -3.87
CA VAL A 433 4.61 -22.64 -2.52
C VAL A 433 6.08 -22.53 -2.10
N LEU A 434 6.89 -23.57 -2.33
CA LEU A 434 8.32 -23.56 -1.99
C LEU A 434 9.07 -22.50 -2.80
N SER A 435 8.87 -22.44 -4.12
CA SER A 435 9.52 -21.44 -4.97
C SER A 435 9.13 -20.00 -4.61
N TYR A 436 7.86 -19.77 -4.26
CA TYR A 436 7.38 -18.48 -3.78
C TYR A 436 8.11 -18.04 -2.49
N ASN A 437 8.16 -18.91 -1.50
CA ASN A 437 8.84 -18.65 -0.23
C ASN A 437 10.34 -18.41 -0.42
N LEU A 438 10.99 -19.26 -1.22
CA LEU A 438 12.42 -19.16 -1.51
C LEU A 438 12.74 -17.83 -2.21
N LEU A 439 11.94 -17.47 -3.23
CA LEU A 439 12.12 -16.21 -3.96
C LEU A 439 11.94 -15.01 -3.03
N PHE A 440 10.91 -15.02 -2.16
CA PHE A 440 10.70 -13.97 -1.17
C PHE A 440 11.90 -13.81 -0.23
N ALA A 441 12.39 -14.92 0.34
CA ALA A 441 13.51 -14.91 1.26
C ALA A 441 14.80 -14.40 0.60
N VAL A 442 15.11 -14.88 -0.61
CA VAL A 442 16.31 -14.48 -1.36
C VAL A 442 16.25 -12.99 -1.72
N VAL A 443 15.16 -12.53 -2.33
CA VAL A 443 15.03 -11.12 -2.76
C VAL A 443 15.06 -10.18 -1.55
N THR A 444 14.34 -10.51 -0.47
CA THR A 444 14.33 -9.69 0.76
C THR A 444 15.70 -9.63 1.41
N THR A 445 16.40 -10.75 1.52
CA THR A 445 17.75 -10.81 2.08
C THR A 445 18.73 -10.01 1.22
N LEU A 446 18.68 -10.15 -0.11
CA LEU A 446 19.53 -9.36 -1.03
C LEU A 446 19.25 -7.86 -0.92
N CYS A 447 17.99 -7.44 -0.82
CA CYS A 447 17.60 -6.05 -0.61
C CYS A 447 18.18 -5.50 0.70
N LEU A 448 18.08 -6.27 1.79
CA LEU A 448 18.58 -5.90 3.09
C LEU A 448 20.11 -5.80 3.11
N VAL A 449 20.81 -6.82 2.62
CA VAL A 449 22.28 -6.84 2.52
C VAL A 449 22.78 -5.68 1.68
N ARG A 450 22.16 -5.39 0.53
CA ARG A 450 22.55 -4.25 -0.31
C ARG A 450 22.39 -2.92 0.41
N LYS A 451 21.29 -2.72 1.13
CA LYS A 451 21.02 -1.49 1.89
C LYS A 451 21.96 -1.30 3.08
N PHE A 452 22.20 -2.35 3.86
CA PHE A 452 23.15 -2.30 4.97
C PHE A 452 24.58 -2.12 4.46
N THR A 453 24.98 -2.86 3.44
CA THR A 453 26.30 -2.72 2.82
C THR A 453 26.50 -1.32 2.26
N SER A 454 25.49 -0.71 1.62
CA SER A 454 25.60 0.67 1.13
C SER A 454 25.73 1.68 2.26
N ALA A 455 24.94 1.55 3.33
CA ALA A 455 25.01 2.46 4.48
C ALA A 455 26.38 2.36 5.19
N VAL A 456 26.86 1.13 5.43
CA VAL A 456 28.19 0.90 6.01
C VAL A 456 29.29 1.44 5.09
N ARG A 457 29.17 1.23 3.76
CA ARG A 457 30.13 1.76 2.79
C ARG A 457 30.17 3.29 2.79
N GLU A 458 29.02 3.97 2.84
CA GLU A 458 28.96 5.43 2.90
C GLU A 458 29.59 5.97 4.19
N GLU A 459 29.30 5.37 5.35
CA GLU A 459 29.90 5.78 6.62
C GLU A 459 31.41 5.47 6.69
N LEU A 460 31.85 4.35 6.09
CA LEU A 460 33.27 4.04 5.96
C LEU A 460 33.99 5.04 5.04
N LEU A 461 33.37 5.43 3.92
CA LEU A 461 33.92 6.44 3.00
C LEU A 461 34.03 7.82 3.65
N LYS A 462 33.04 8.22 4.46
CA LYS A 462 33.10 9.43 5.28
C LYS A 462 34.21 9.35 6.33
N ALA A 463 34.30 8.24 7.05
CA ALA A 463 35.32 8.03 8.08
C ALA A 463 36.75 8.02 7.49
N LEU A 464 36.92 7.52 6.26
CA LEU A 464 38.17 7.57 5.50
C LEU A 464 38.45 8.95 4.87
N GLY A 465 37.57 9.94 5.03
CA GLY A 465 37.75 11.30 4.52
C GLY A 465 37.68 11.43 2.99
N LEU A 466 37.26 10.37 2.28
CA LEU A 466 37.22 10.34 0.82
C LEU A 466 36.05 11.12 0.21
N ASP A 467 35.03 11.48 1.00
CA ASP A 467 33.92 12.34 0.57
C ASP A 467 34.41 13.73 0.11
N LYS A 468 35.53 14.21 0.67
CA LYS A 468 36.18 15.48 0.26
C LYS A 468 36.87 15.39 -1.11
N LEU A 469 37.19 14.19 -1.59
CA LEU A 469 37.83 13.98 -2.89
C LEU A 469 36.81 13.86 -4.04
N GLN A 470 35.60 13.39 -3.77
CA GLN A 470 34.55 13.32 -4.80
C GLN A 470 33.91 14.68 -5.10
N LEU A 471 33.88 15.61 -4.14
CA LEU A 471 33.44 16.99 -4.42
C LEU A 471 34.42 17.79 -5.31
N SER A 472 35.64 17.27 -5.50
CA SER A 472 36.65 17.89 -6.38
C SER A 472 36.60 17.38 -7.83
N ASN A 473 35.87 16.29 -8.12
CA ASN A 473 35.93 15.59 -9.41
C ASN A 473 34.53 15.29 -10.00
N SER A 474 33.64 16.28 -10.01
CA SER A 474 32.52 16.29 -10.98
C SER A 474 32.68 17.47 -11.93
N PRO A 475 33.21 17.27 -13.15
CA PRO A 475 33.15 18.25 -14.21
C PRO A 475 32.04 17.83 -15.17
N THR A 476 30.77 18.09 -14.84
CA THR A 476 29.70 18.20 -15.84
C THR A 476 28.40 18.71 -15.21
N ASP A 477 28.25 20.03 -15.19
CA ASP A 477 27.01 20.70 -15.57
C ASP A 477 27.37 22.11 -16.11
N PRO A 478 26.84 22.53 -17.28
CA PRO A 478 27.20 23.80 -17.89
C PRO A 478 26.22 24.89 -17.44
N GLU A 479 26.60 25.71 -16.45
CA GLU A 479 25.94 27.00 -16.23
C GLU A 479 26.90 28.16 -16.44
N SER A 480 26.88 28.63 -17.69
CA SER A 480 26.84 30.03 -18.12
C SER A 480 27.12 31.12 -17.06
N GLY A 481 28.19 31.90 -17.32
CA GLY A 481 28.05 33.35 -17.30
C GLY A 481 28.82 34.15 -16.25
N LYS A 482 30.08 34.47 -16.56
CA LYS A 482 30.79 35.74 -16.31
C LYS A 482 30.75 36.38 -14.91
N LEU A 483 31.93 36.51 -14.28
CA LEU A 483 32.71 37.77 -14.27
C LEU A 483 33.98 37.57 -13.42
N SER A 484 35.13 37.39 -14.09
CA SER A 484 36.43 37.66 -13.47
C SER A 484 36.74 39.13 -13.68
N ALA A 485 36.78 39.88 -12.58
CA ALA A 485 37.23 41.27 -12.55
C ALA A 485 38.31 41.40 -11.47
N ASN A 486 39.57 41.44 -11.91
CA ASN A 486 40.69 42.20 -11.36
C ASN A 486 41.96 41.79 -12.15
N GLY A 487 42.83 42.66 -12.60
CA GLY A 487 42.93 44.10 -12.39
C GLY A 487 43.96 44.69 -13.36
N HIS A 488 43.87 46.01 -13.51
CA HIS A 488 44.87 46.84 -14.16
C HIS A 488 46.30 46.54 -13.68
N GLN A 489 47.23 46.38 -14.62
CA GLN A 489 48.52 47.07 -14.51
C GLN A 489 49.08 47.42 -15.90
N LYS A 490 49.25 48.73 -16.11
CA LYS A 490 49.97 49.36 -17.21
C LYS A 490 51.42 48.86 -17.22
N THR A 491 52.04 48.75 -18.39
CA THR A 491 53.07 49.69 -18.91
C THR A 491 53.69 49.19 -20.21
N LEU A 492 53.70 50.11 -21.19
CA LEU A 492 54.59 50.29 -22.35
C LEU A 492 54.73 49.16 -23.38
#